data_AF-F3YBM7-F1
#
_entry.id   AF-F3YBM7-F1
#
_cell.length_a   1.000
_cell.length_b   1.000
_cell.length_c   1.000
_cell.angle_alpha   90.00
_cell.angle_beta   90.00
_cell.angle_gamma   90.00
#
_symmetry.space_group_name_H-M   'P 1'
#
loop_
_entity.id
_entity.type
_entity.pdbx_description
1 polymer ?
#
loop_
_entity_poly.entity_id
_entity_poly.type
_entity_poly.pdbx_seq_one_letter_code
_entity_poly.pdbx_strand_id
1 'polypeptide(L)'
;MGHTVGNGQCYAASAEYSGYLGGCGLGAGTKYGFSHVVGDTSSAADIGSSYDWKAVGWKVIFNPSYNQLVTGAIVNIKRGGQWGTGWTVDAVYGHTGIIYGLSGGKIQTYEQNAEQGQIIAKYNRIYFNSSIASIVIPPK
;
A
#
# COMPACT_ATOMS: atom_id res chain seq x y z
N MET A 1 -15.04 2.54 6.11
CA MET A 1 -14.89 1.15 5.63
C MET A 1 -16.19 0.73 4.97
N GLY A 2 -16.18 -0.28 4.09
CA GLY A 2 -17.39 -0.76 3.41
C GLY A 2 -17.87 0.10 2.23
N HIS A 3 -17.03 1.05 1.78
CA HIS A 3 -17.32 1.94 0.66
C HIS A 3 -16.11 2.00 -0.27
N THR A 4 -16.36 2.33 -1.53
CA THR A 4 -15.35 2.58 -2.56
C THR A 4 -14.75 3.98 -2.40
N VAL A 5 -13.43 4.10 -2.49
CA VAL A 5 -12.70 5.37 -2.56
C VAL A 5 -12.03 5.52 -3.91
N GLY A 6 -12.00 6.76 -4.42
CA GLY A 6 -11.39 7.10 -5.70
C GLY A 6 -11.98 6.28 -6.85
N ASN A 7 -11.10 5.77 -7.71
CA ASN A 7 -11.45 4.93 -8.86
C ASN A 7 -11.69 3.44 -8.50
N GLY A 8 -11.77 3.10 -7.21
CA GLY A 8 -12.05 1.74 -6.74
C GLY A 8 -10.88 0.77 -6.80
N GLN A 9 -9.70 1.19 -7.28
CA GLN A 9 -8.51 0.34 -7.34
C GLN A 9 -7.82 0.21 -5.97
N CYS A 10 -6.88 -0.73 -5.87
CA CYS A 10 -6.19 -1.01 -4.60
C CYS A 10 -5.40 0.18 -4.07
N TYR A 11 -4.77 0.94 -4.98
CA TYR A 11 -3.99 2.12 -4.64
C TYR A 11 -4.84 3.34 -4.28
N ALA A 12 -6.16 3.33 -4.50
CA ALA A 12 -7.00 4.50 -4.18
C ALA A 12 -7.15 4.74 -2.67
N ALA A 13 -7.23 3.67 -1.86
CA ALA A 13 -7.23 3.81 -0.40
C ALA A 13 -5.89 4.38 0.11
N SER A 14 -4.77 3.88 -0.43
CA SER A 14 -3.43 4.38 -0.13
C SER A 14 -3.22 5.82 -0.62
N ALA A 15 -3.83 6.21 -1.74
CA ALA A 15 -3.81 7.57 -2.29
C ALA A 15 -4.52 8.56 -1.37
N GLU A 16 -5.75 8.24 -0.95
CA GLU A 16 -6.53 9.08 -0.03
C GLU A 16 -5.80 9.20 1.32
N TYR A 17 -5.26 8.09 1.84
CA TYR A 17 -4.51 8.05 3.09
C TYR A 17 -3.24 8.92 3.03
N SER A 18 -2.44 8.76 1.97
CA SER A 18 -1.20 9.54 1.82
C SER A 18 -1.49 11.03 1.68
N GLY A 19 -2.43 11.41 0.80
CA GLY A 19 -2.78 12.81 0.58
C GLY A 19 -3.38 13.46 1.83
N TYR A 20 -4.23 12.74 2.58
CA TYR A 20 -4.79 13.24 3.84
C TYR A 20 -3.71 13.54 4.90
N LEU A 21 -2.64 12.75 4.93
CA LEU A 21 -1.52 12.92 5.85
C LEU A 21 -0.41 13.85 5.30
N GLY A 22 -0.65 14.56 4.19
CA GLY A 22 0.34 15.46 3.59
C GLY A 22 1.52 14.74 2.93
N GLY A 23 1.34 13.47 2.54
CA GLY A 23 2.30 12.69 1.77
C GLY A 23 2.28 13.00 0.27
N CYS A 24 2.91 12.13 -0.52
CA CYS A 24 2.87 12.22 -1.97
C CYS A 24 1.44 12.01 -2.49
N GLY A 25 1.13 12.62 -3.62
CA GLY A 25 -0.14 12.45 -4.30
C GLY A 25 -0.06 11.28 -5.27
N LEU A 26 -0.86 10.22 -5.03
CA LEU A 26 -0.90 9.02 -5.88
C LEU A 26 -2.06 9.07 -6.90
N GLY A 27 -2.85 10.15 -6.91
CA GLY A 27 -3.99 10.29 -7.81
C GLY A 27 -5.14 9.34 -7.47
N ALA A 28 -5.39 8.37 -8.36
CA ALA A 28 -6.43 7.34 -8.19
C ALA A 28 -7.88 7.85 -8.17
N GLY A 29 -8.17 8.99 -8.80
CA GLY A 29 -9.51 9.60 -8.75
C GLY A 29 -9.89 10.14 -7.36
N THR A 30 -8.94 10.27 -6.45
CA THR A 30 -9.12 11.03 -5.20
C THR A 30 -9.00 12.53 -5.47
N LYS A 31 -9.29 13.36 -4.46
CA LYS A 31 -9.04 14.80 -4.56
C LYS A 31 -7.54 15.16 -4.54
N TYR A 32 -6.68 14.21 -4.18
CA TYR A 32 -5.22 14.38 -4.12
C TYR A 32 -4.60 13.86 -5.43
N GLY A 33 -4.45 14.77 -6.41
CA GLY A 33 -3.82 14.48 -7.70
C GLY A 33 -2.35 14.07 -7.56
N PHE A 34 -1.71 13.69 -8.68
CA PHE A 34 -0.31 13.29 -8.68
C PHE A 34 0.62 14.41 -8.17
N SER A 35 1.53 14.07 -7.26
CA SER A 35 2.59 14.98 -6.81
C SER A 35 3.84 14.20 -6.41
N HIS A 36 5.02 14.84 -6.49
CA HIS A 36 6.32 14.24 -6.16
C HIS A 36 6.64 12.95 -6.95
N VAL A 37 6.11 12.82 -8.17
CA VAL A 37 6.37 11.66 -9.06
C VAL A 37 7.81 11.69 -9.57
N VAL A 38 8.52 10.58 -9.43
CA VAL A 38 9.91 10.41 -9.92
C VAL A 38 10.09 9.11 -10.72
N GLY A 39 9.05 8.30 -10.87
CA GLY A 39 9.07 7.04 -11.60
C GLY A 39 7.70 6.64 -12.15
N ASP A 40 7.54 5.38 -12.55
CA ASP A 40 6.31 4.87 -13.14
C ASP A 40 5.19 4.71 -12.09
N THR A 41 4.05 5.36 -12.31
CA THR A 41 2.89 5.35 -11.41
C THR A 41 1.84 4.31 -11.80
N SER A 42 2.10 3.47 -12.81
CA SER A 42 1.14 2.48 -13.32
C SER A 42 0.88 1.32 -12.35
N SER A 43 1.82 1.04 -11.45
CA SER A 43 1.86 -0.18 -10.65
C SER A 43 1.85 0.10 -9.14
N ALA A 44 1.03 -0.65 -8.41
CA ALA A 44 0.98 -0.57 -6.96
C ALA A 44 2.29 -1.07 -6.30
N ALA A 45 2.96 -2.05 -6.94
CA ALA A 45 4.24 -2.56 -6.46
C ALA A 45 5.35 -1.50 -6.43
N ASP A 46 5.27 -0.49 -7.32
CA ASP A 46 6.34 0.50 -7.50
C ASP A 46 6.11 1.79 -6.70
N ILE A 47 5.00 1.91 -5.96
CA ILE A 47 4.66 3.09 -5.15
C ILE A 47 5.83 3.52 -4.25
N GLY A 48 6.61 2.59 -3.70
CA GLY A 48 7.77 2.92 -2.86
C GLY A 48 8.91 3.63 -3.59
N SER A 49 9.10 3.36 -4.89
CA SER A 49 10.18 3.91 -5.71
C SER A 49 9.73 5.04 -6.66
N SER A 50 8.44 5.12 -6.98
CA SER A 50 7.92 6.02 -8.01
C SER A 50 7.59 7.43 -7.52
N TYR A 51 7.73 7.67 -6.21
CA TYR A 51 7.48 8.98 -5.60
C TYR A 51 8.63 9.38 -4.67
N ASP A 52 8.95 10.67 -4.63
CA ASP A 52 9.93 11.24 -3.70
C ASP A 52 9.30 11.42 -2.31
N TRP A 53 9.15 10.31 -1.61
CA TRP A 53 8.63 10.25 -0.25
C TRP A 53 9.46 11.10 0.74
N LYS A 54 10.76 11.25 0.48
CA LYS A 54 11.64 12.02 1.35
C LYS A 54 11.31 13.52 1.30
N ALA A 55 10.88 14.03 0.15
CA ALA A 55 10.50 15.44 0.00
C ALA A 55 9.33 15.85 0.92
N VAL A 56 8.48 14.90 1.29
CA VAL A 56 7.34 15.11 2.21
C VAL A 56 7.62 14.58 3.63
N GLY A 57 8.86 14.19 3.93
CA GLY A 57 9.26 13.72 5.26
C GLY A 57 8.90 12.26 5.57
N TRP A 58 8.45 11.50 4.58
CA TRP A 58 8.14 10.07 4.72
C TRP A 58 9.40 9.23 4.48
N LYS A 59 9.40 7.99 4.99
CA LYS A 59 10.51 7.04 4.86
C LYS A 59 10.08 5.80 4.07
N VAL A 60 10.96 5.30 3.21
CA VAL A 60 10.75 4.03 2.49
C VAL A 60 11.69 2.95 3.02
N ILE A 61 11.19 1.74 3.18
CA ILE A 61 12.00 0.53 3.39
C ILE A 61 11.66 -0.46 2.29
N PHE A 62 12.65 -0.81 1.47
CA PHE A 62 12.51 -1.82 0.42
C PHE A 62 12.77 -3.22 0.97
N ASN A 63 12.03 -4.21 0.45
CA ASN A 63 12.11 -5.61 0.86
C ASN A 63 12.15 -5.79 2.40
N PRO A 64 11.19 -5.21 3.15
CA PRO A 64 11.25 -5.24 4.59
C PRO A 64 11.08 -6.66 5.14
N SER A 65 11.86 -6.99 6.16
CA SER A 65 11.55 -8.10 7.05
C SER A 65 10.34 -7.79 7.92
N TYR A 66 9.71 -8.81 8.51
CA TYR A 66 8.55 -8.63 9.39
C TYR A 66 8.81 -7.62 10.53
N ASN A 67 10.00 -7.67 11.14
CA ASN A 67 10.37 -6.78 12.25
C ASN A 67 10.59 -5.32 11.85
N GLN A 68 10.68 -5.04 10.54
CA GLN A 68 10.77 -3.68 10.01
C GLN A 68 9.40 -3.10 9.66
N LEU A 69 8.33 -3.89 9.71
CA LEU A 69 6.97 -3.41 9.47
C LEU A 69 6.55 -2.46 10.59
N VAL A 70 5.78 -1.43 10.21
CA VAL A 70 5.32 -0.38 11.12
C VAL A 70 3.85 -0.11 10.89
N THR A 71 3.06 -0.02 11.96
CA THR A 71 1.67 0.44 11.90
C THR A 71 1.59 1.86 11.35
N GLY A 72 0.64 2.11 10.46
CA GLY A 72 0.49 3.36 9.70
C GLY A 72 1.24 3.36 8.38
N ALA A 73 2.13 2.39 8.13
CA ALA A 73 2.82 2.33 6.85
C ALA A 73 1.88 1.88 5.73
N ILE A 74 2.04 2.47 4.54
CA ILE A 74 1.53 1.89 3.29
C ILE A 74 2.44 0.71 2.95
N VAL A 75 1.86 -0.45 2.66
CA VAL A 75 2.57 -1.67 2.28
C VAL A 75 2.31 -1.97 0.81
N ASN A 76 3.37 -2.15 0.03
CA ASN A 76 3.31 -2.41 -1.40
C ASN A 76 3.81 -3.83 -1.67
N ILE A 77 3.01 -4.62 -2.39
CA ILE A 77 3.24 -6.04 -2.62
C ILE A 77 3.80 -6.22 -4.02
N LYS A 78 4.82 -7.08 -4.14
CA LYS A 78 5.42 -7.41 -5.42
C LYS A 78 4.39 -8.02 -6.35
N ARG A 79 4.57 -7.74 -7.64
CA ARG A 79 3.89 -8.43 -8.74
C ARG A 79 3.93 -9.94 -8.54
N GLY A 80 2.77 -10.60 -8.59
CA GLY A 80 2.66 -12.05 -8.40
C GLY A 80 3.09 -12.55 -7.02
N GLY A 81 3.25 -11.66 -6.04
CA GLY A 81 3.58 -12.01 -4.66
C GLY A 81 2.39 -12.65 -3.94
N GLN A 82 2.67 -13.58 -3.03
CA GLN A 82 1.63 -14.16 -2.20
C GLN A 82 1.21 -13.19 -1.09
N TRP A 83 -0.10 -12.96 -0.94
CA TRP A 83 -0.65 -11.97 -0.02
C TRP A 83 -1.94 -12.44 0.67
N GLY A 84 -1.79 -13.22 1.74
CA GLY A 84 -2.90 -13.87 2.42
C GLY A 84 -2.97 -15.37 2.14
N THR A 85 -4.03 -16.02 2.61
CA THR A 85 -4.18 -17.47 2.49
C THR A 85 -4.78 -17.81 1.13
N GLY A 86 -3.96 -18.26 0.19
CA GLY A 86 -4.42 -18.68 -1.13
C GLY A 86 -4.71 -17.53 -2.11
N TRP A 87 -4.30 -16.30 -1.78
CA TRP A 87 -4.38 -15.16 -2.71
C TRP A 87 -2.99 -14.75 -3.18
N THR A 88 -2.84 -14.65 -4.50
CA THR A 88 -1.67 -14.10 -5.18
C THR A 88 -2.08 -12.80 -5.84
N VAL A 89 -1.30 -11.74 -5.61
CA VAL A 89 -1.62 -10.43 -6.19
C VAL A 89 -1.38 -10.40 -7.69
N ASP A 90 -1.91 -9.38 -8.35
CA ASP A 90 -1.76 -9.20 -9.79
C ASP A 90 -0.30 -9.30 -10.26
N ALA A 91 -0.06 -10.08 -11.31
CA ALA A 91 1.27 -10.36 -11.84
C ALA A 91 1.90 -9.20 -12.62
N VAL A 92 1.11 -8.19 -12.97
CA VAL A 92 1.54 -7.00 -13.74
C VAL A 92 1.70 -5.79 -12.82
N TYR A 93 0.77 -5.59 -11.89
CA TYR A 93 0.67 -4.36 -11.09
C TYR A 93 0.93 -4.54 -9.58
N GLY A 94 0.90 -5.77 -9.06
CA GLY A 94 1.00 -6.02 -7.63
C GLY A 94 -0.23 -5.55 -6.85
N HIS A 95 -0.03 -5.18 -5.57
CA HIS A 95 -1.10 -4.71 -4.68
C HIS A 95 -0.58 -3.73 -3.62
N THR A 96 -1.48 -3.01 -2.96
CA THR A 96 -1.12 -2.11 -1.84
C THR A 96 -2.22 -2.02 -0.79
N GLY A 97 -1.84 -1.58 0.41
CA GLY A 97 -2.75 -1.33 1.52
C GLY A 97 -2.09 -0.54 2.64
N ILE A 98 -2.81 -0.32 3.74
CA ILE A 98 -2.30 0.38 4.94
C ILE A 98 -2.25 -0.59 6.11
N ILE A 99 -1.10 -0.71 6.76
CA ILE A 99 -0.94 -1.54 7.98
C ILE A 99 -1.60 -0.82 9.15
N TYR A 100 -2.62 -1.42 9.77
CA TYR A 100 -3.24 -0.90 10.99
C TYR A 100 -2.89 -1.69 12.25
N GLY A 101 -2.26 -2.86 12.09
CA GLY A 101 -1.81 -3.67 13.22
C GLY A 101 -0.78 -4.72 12.82
N LEU A 102 0.02 -5.12 13.81
CA LEU A 102 0.98 -6.22 13.73
C LEU A 102 0.78 -7.08 14.97
N SER A 103 0.09 -8.21 14.83
CA SER A 103 -0.33 -9.04 15.95
C SER A 103 -0.29 -10.52 15.58
N GLY A 104 0.22 -11.36 16.49
CA GLY A 104 0.28 -12.81 16.31
C GLY A 104 1.08 -13.26 15.09
N GLY A 105 2.14 -12.52 14.72
CA GLY A 105 2.95 -12.79 13.52
C GLY A 105 2.24 -12.47 12.19
N LYS A 106 1.12 -11.75 12.24
CA LYS A 106 0.30 -11.37 11.08
C LYS A 106 0.26 -9.86 10.89
N ILE A 107 -0.06 -9.46 9.67
CA ILE A 107 -0.15 -8.07 9.24
C ILE A 107 -1.63 -7.74 9.06
N GLN A 108 -2.15 -6.85 9.91
CA GLN A 108 -3.53 -6.38 9.77
C GLN A 108 -3.57 -5.13 8.88
N THR A 109 -4.39 -5.15 7.83
CA THR A 109 -4.38 -4.13 6.78
C THR A 109 -5.76 -3.61 6.40
N TYR A 110 -5.81 -2.34 6.00
CA TYR A 110 -6.90 -1.76 5.22
C TYR A 110 -6.55 -1.85 3.74
N GLU A 111 -7.39 -2.48 2.95
CA GLU A 111 -7.16 -2.69 1.52
C GLU A 111 -8.45 -2.51 0.74
N GLN A 112 -8.33 -2.12 -0.53
CA GLN A 112 -9.42 -2.04 -1.50
C GLN A 112 -9.08 -2.88 -2.72
N ASN A 113 -10.09 -3.34 -3.47
CA ASN A 113 -9.91 -4.18 -4.65
C ASN A 113 -9.10 -5.45 -4.37
N ALA A 114 -9.39 -6.07 -3.23
CA ALA A 114 -8.88 -7.37 -2.84
C ALA A 114 -10.06 -8.38 -2.84
N GLU A 115 -10.03 -9.42 -2.01
CA GLU A 115 -11.01 -10.51 -2.05
C GLU A 115 -12.46 -10.06 -1.80
N GLN A 116 -12.68 -8.94 -1.09
CA GLN A 116 -14.01 -8.36 -0.87
C GLN A 116 -14.43 -7.35 -1.95
N GLY A 117 -13.68 -7.26 -3.05
CA GLY A 117 -13.99 -6.38 -4.18
C GLY A 117 -13.56 -4.92 -3.96
N GLN A 118 -14.18 -4.01 -4.72
CA GLN A 118 -13.81 -2.58 -4.81
C GLN A 118 -14.30 -1.75 -3.62
N ILE A 119 -14.18 -2.27 -2.40
CA ILE A 119 -14.48 -1.56 -1.15
C ILE A 119 -13.29 -1.63 -0.19
N ILE A 120 -13.14 -0.63 0.67
CA ILE A 120 -12.16 -0.70 1.76
C ILE A 120 -12.62 -1.71 2.81
N ALA A 121 -11.84 -2.78 2.98
CA ALA A 121 -12.08 -3.83 3.95
C ALA A 121 -10.84 -4.10 4.82
N LYS A 122 -11.07 -4.76 5.97
CA LYS A 122 -10.01 -5.21 6.88
C LYS A 122 -9.56 -6.62 6.50
N TYR A 123 -8.25 -6.82 6.48
CA TYR A 123 -7.65 -8.13 6.24
C TYR A 123 -6.64 -8.47 7.32
N ASN A 124 -6.43 -9.77 7.52
CA ASN A 124 -5.43 -10.32 8.43
C ASN A 124 -4.48 -11.19 7.61
N ARG A 125 -3.40 -10.58 7.12
CA ARG A 125 -2.47 -11.15 6.14
C ARG A 125 -1.36 -11.92 6.83
N ILE A 126 -0.94 -13.02 6.19
CA ILE A 126 0.25 -13.77 6.58
C ILE A 126 1.46 -13.05 5.97
N TYR A 127 2.53 -12.91 6.75
CA TYR A 127 3.80 -12.46 6.20
C TYR A 127 4.45 -13.59 5.39
N PHE A 128 4.71 -13.31 4.12
CA PHE A 128 5.49 -14.17 3.24
C PHE A 128 6.82 -13.49 2.96
N ASN A 129 7.91 -14.19 3.24
CA ASN A 129 9.23 -13.65 2.98
C ASN A 129 9.36 -13.30 1.49
N SER A 130 9.95 -12.15 1.19
CA SER A 130 10.15 -11.64 -0.17
C SER A 130 8.88 -11.23 -0.94
N SER A 131 7.66 -11.29 -0.40
CA SER A 131 6.43 -10.83 -1.09
C SER A 131 6.23 -9.31 -1.06
N ILE A 132 6.77 -8.62 -0.07
CA ILE A 132 6.62 -7.16 0.07
C ILE A 132 7.71 -6.45 -0.74
N ALA A 133 7.31 -5.54 -1.63
CA ALA A 133 8.22 -4.71 -2.42
C ALA A 133 8.81 -3.58 -1.56
N SER A 134 7.95 -2.89 -0.83
CA SER A 134 8.34 -1.80 0.06
C SER A 134 7.27 -1.53 1.12
N ILE A 135 7.66 -0.87 2.20
CA ILE A 135 6.73 -0.08 3.02
C ILE A 135 7.10 1.41 2.95
N VAL A 136 6.10 2.25 3.05
CA VAL A 136 6.19 3.71 3.03
C VAL A 136 5.59 4.24 4.32
N ILE A 137 6.42 4.87 5.15
CA ILE A 137 6.16 5.16 6.56
C ILE A 137 5.94 6.67 6.73
N PRO A 138 4.76 7.10 7.23
CA PRO A 138 4.50 8.51 7.51
C PRO A 138 5.38 9.04 8.66
N PRO A 139 5.63 10.36 8.72
CA PRO A 139 6.24 10.98 9.89
C PRO A 139 5.34 10.83 11.12
N LYS A 140 5.94 10.88 12.31
CA LYS A 140 5.24 10.79 13.60
C LYS A 140 4.55 12.10 13.96
#